data_AF-A0A959BPY0-F1
#
_entry.id   AF-A0A959BPY0-F1
#
_cell.length_a   1.000
_cell.length_b   1.000
_cell.length_c   1.000
_cell.angle_alpha   90.00
_cell.angle_beta   90.00
_cell.angle_gamma   90.00
#
_symmetry.space_group_name_H-M   'P 1'
#
loop_
_entity.id
_entity.type
_entity.pdbx_description
1 polymer ?
#
loop_
_entity_poly.entity_id
_entity_poly.type
_entity_poly.pdbx_seq_one_letter_code
_entity_poly.pdbx_strand_id
1 'polypeptide(L)'
;MVVEVAHQELSLKNKGDDDRLDIKIKLVRRLLQLNIERRKIRKLLNFIKFYISFDEDDFFHKFERDIQQLTKSREAMGIEEAILQEFKERGLREGREQGLEQGREESIRLVVSRAWKKGLPVEMIAGLVGLPEEKVEAIIRELTDKE
;
A
#
# COMPACT_ATOMS: atom_id res chain seq x y z
N MET A 1 -2.44 5.42 21.07
CA MET A 1 -2.45 6.41 19.98
C MET A 1 -3.71 6.43 19.10
N VAL A 2 -4.02 5.43 18.23
CA VAL A 2 -5.22 5.54 17.34
C VAL A 2 -6.55 5.51 18.12
N VAL A 3 -6.62 4.70 19.18
CA VAL A 3 -7.82 4.61 20.04
C VAL A 3 -7.94 5.81 21.00
N GLU A 4 -6.83 6.41 21.41
CA GLU A 4 -6.84 7.65 22.23
C GLU A 4 -7.23 8.88 21.40
N VAL A 5 -6.78 8.97 20.15
CA VAL A 5 -7.23 10.02 19.22
C VAL A 5 -8.71 9.84 18.91
N ALA A 6 -9.17 8.59 18.73
CA ALA A 6 -10.60 8.33 18.68
C ALA A 6 -11.27 8.83 19.97
N HIS A 7 -10.82 8.42 21.16
CA HIS A 7 -11.42 8.84 22.44
C HIS A 7 -11.42 10.36 22.68
N GLN A 8 -10.39 11.09 22.25
CA GLN A 8 -10.29 12.55 22.39
C GLN A 8 -11.16 13.31 21.37
N GLU A 9 -11.31 12.79 20.14
CA GLU A 9 -12.25 13.33 19.13
C GLU A 9 -13.71 12.89 19.40
N LEU A 10 -13.91 11.80 20.15
CA LEU A 10 -15.19 11.19 20.55
C LEU A 10 -15.93 11.96 21.67
N SER A 11 -15.60 13.24 21.93
CA SER A 11 -16.48 14.17 22.64
C SER A 11 -17.70 14.58 21.78
N LEU A 12 -18.29 13.59 21.10
CA LEU A 12 -19.32 13.70 20.06
C LEU A 12 -20.74 13.83 20.58
N LYS A 13 -20.95 13.95 21.91
CA LYS A 13 -22.30 14.10 22.45
C LYS A 13 -23.00 15.41 22.05
N ASN A 14 -22.28 16.40 21.49
CA ASN A 14 -22.81 17.73 21.18
C ASN A 14 -22.64 18.19 19.71
N LYS A 15 -22.26 17.31 18.77
CA LYS A 15 -22.04 17.69 17.36
C LYS A 15 -23.10 17.10 16.42
N GLY A 16 -23.46 17.86 15.38
CA GLY A 16 -24.44 17.47 14.36
C GLY A 16 -23.90 16.40 13.41
N ASP A 17 -24.79 15.81 12.59
CA ASP A 17 -24.44 14.67 11.74
C ASP A 17 -23.39 14.99 10.66
N ASP A 18 -23.31 16.23 10.16
CA ASP A 18 -22.24 16.68 9.26
C ASP A 18 -20.85 16.57 9.89
N ASP A 19 -20.70 17.01 11.15
CA ASP A 19 -19.43 16.92 11.89
C ASP A 19 -19.07 15.46 12.15
N ARG A 20 -20.07 14.62 12.49
CA ARG A 20 -19.88 13.18 12.70
C ARG A 20 -19.42 12.51 11.42
N LEU A 21 -19.95 12.91 10.27
CA LEU A 21 -19.59 12.39 8.95
C LEU A 21 -18.13 12.72 8.62
N ASP A 22 -17.73 13.98 8.73
CA ASP A 22 -16.35 14.42 8.45
C ASP A 22 -15.32 13.70 9.34
N ILE A 23 -15.61 13.57 10.64
CA ILE A 23 -14.74 12.87 11.59
C ILE A 23 -14.61 11.38 11.21
N LYS A 24 -15.71 10.70 10.90
CA LYS A 24 -15.67 9.30 10.47
C LYS A 24 -14.85 9.12 9.19
N ILE A 25 -15.03 9.99 8.19
CA ILE A 25 -14.27 9.93 6.94
C ILE A 25 -12.77 10.16 7.18
N LYS A 26 -12.40 11.14 8.01
CA LYS A 26 -11.01 11.39 8.40
C LYS A 26 -10.38 10.19 9.09
N LEU A 27 -11.11 9.52 9.98
CA LEU A 27 -10.65 8.32 10.66
C LEU A 27 -10.43 7.17 9.67
N VAL A 28 -11.37 6.92 8.77
CA VAL A 28 -11.20 5.86 7.76
C VAL A 28 -10.01 6.16 6.85
N ARG A 29 -9.88 7.40 6.34
CA ARG A 29 -8.71 7.82 5.55
C ARG A 29 -7.39 7.52 6.26
N ARG A 30 -7.31 7.87 7.55
CA ARG A 30 -6.11 7.60 8.35
C ARG A 30 -5.87 6.11 8.52
N LEU A 31 -6.91 5.31 8.75
CA LEU A 31 -6.79 3.85 8.84
C LEU A 31 -6.28 3.22 7.53
N LEU A 32 -6.74 3.71 6.37
CA LEU A 32 -6.28 3.23 5.05
C LEU A 32 -4.81 3.56 4.75
N GLN A 33 -4.30 4.61 5.36
CA GLN A 33 -2.90 5.02 5.23
C GLN A 33 -1.96 4.22 6.15
N LEU A 34 -2.48 3.57 7.19
CA LEU A 34 -1.66 2.80 8.12
C LEU A 34 -1.42 1.39 7.58
N ASN A 35 -0.18 0.90 7.71
CA ASN A 35 0.20 -0.46 7.32
C ASN A 35 -0.25 -1.49 8.40
N ILE A 36 -1.56 -1.65 8.57
CA ILE A 36 -2.17 -2.52 9.59
C ILE A 36 -2.72 -3.80 8.95
N GLU A 37 -2.66 -4.90 9.70
CA GLU A 37 -3.24 -6.18 9.31
C GLU A 37 -4.75 -6.11 9.02
N ARG A 38 -5.19 -6.73 7.93
CA ARG A 38 -6.59 -6.72 7.43
C ARG A 38 -7.64 -7.04 8.49
N ARG A 39 -7.37 -8.01 9.37
CA ARG A 39 -8.28 -8.41 10.46
C ARG A 39 -8.51 -7.31 11.49
N LYS A 40 -7.49 -6.50 11.78
CA LYS A 40 -7.58 -5.38 12.74
C LYS A 40 -8.33 -4.21 12.12
N ILE A 41 -8.10 -3.94 10.84
CA ILE A 41 -8.84 -2.92 10.08
C ILE A 41 -10.35 -3.24 10.09
N ARG A 42 -10.74 -4.49 9.80
CA ARG A 42 -12.15 -4.92 9.87
C ARG A 42 -12.79 -4.63 11.23
N LYS A 43 -12.10 -4.95 12.33
CA LYS A 43 -12.60 -4.67 13.70
C LYS A 43 -12.76 -3.17 13.96
N LEU A 44 -11.79 -2.36 13.54
CA LEU A 44 -11.82 -0.90 13.70
C LEU A 44 -12.90 -0.24 12.84
N LEU A 45 -13.17 -0.77 11.64
CA LEU A 45 -14.23 -0.28 10.77
C LEU A 45 -15.62 -0.62 11.29
N ASN A 46 -15.83 -1.85 11.77
CA ASN A 46 -17.08 -2.21 12.45
C ASN A 46 -17.30 -1.32 13.68
N PHE A 47 -16.24 -1.03 14.42
CA PHE A 47 -16.31 -0.05 15.49
C PHE A 47 -16.74 1.34 14.96
N ILE A 48 -16.09 1.90 13.95
CA ILE A 48 -16.45 3.22 13.40
C ILE A 48 -17.89 3.25 12.84
N LYS A 49 -18.34 2.16 12.20
CA LYS A 49 -19.70 2.03 11.65
C LYS A 49 -20.76 2.08 12.75
N PHE A 50 -20.60 1.30 13.81
CA PHE A 50 -21.62 1.12 14.85
C PHE A 50 -21.47 2.03 16.08
N TYR A 51 -20.29 2.63 16.31
CA TYR A 51 -20.01 3.38 17.54
C TYR A 51 -20.51 4.82 17.52
N ILE A 52 -20.75 5.40 16.34
CA ILE A 52 -21.36 6.74 16.20
C ILE A 52 -22.54 6.56 15.26
N SER A 53 -23.76 6.51 15.80
CA SER A 53 -24.97 6.58 15.00
C SER A 53 -25.10 7.98 14.40
N PHE A 54 -25.61 8.05 13.18
CA PHE A 54 -26.19 9.30 12.69
C PHE A 54 -27.61 9.40 13.25
N ASP A 55 -28.06 10.62 13.50
CA ASP A 55 -29.43 10.88 13.91
C ASP A 55 -30.37 10.73 12.70
N GLU A 56 -29.87 11.04 11.49
CA GLU A 56 -30.55 10.85 10.21
C GLU A 56 -29.94 9.73 9.34
N ASP A 57 -30.80 8.85 8.80
CA ASP A 57 -30.39 7.73 7.93
C ASP A 57 -29.70 8.19 6.63
N ASP A 58 -30.01 9.38 6.13
CA ASP A 58 -29.39 9.95 4.92
C ASP A 58 -27.87 10.14 5.07
N PHE A 59 -27.41 10.44 6.28
CA PHE A 59 -25.97 10.59 6.56
C PHE A 59 -25.25 9.25 6.57
N PHE A 60 -25.93 8.18 6.97
CA PHE A 60 -25.39 6.84 6.81
C PHE A 60 -25.16 6.51 5.33
N HIS A 61 -26.13 6.81 4.46
CA HIS A 61 -25.96 6.60 3.02
C HIS A 61 -24.89 7.50 2.39
N LYS A 62 -24.76 8.76 2.84
CA LYS A 62 -23.64 9.64 2.44
C LYS A 62 -22.30 9.04 2.84
N PHE A 63 -22.18 8.56 4.09
CA PHE A 63 -20.98 7.90 4.58
C PHE A 63 -20.61 6.67 3.75
N GLU A 64 -21.57 5.79 3.43
CA GLU A 64 -21.31 4.62 2.58
C GLU A 64 -20.78 5.00 1.20
N ARG A 65 -21.39 6.01 0.55
CA ARG A 65 -20.94 6.51 -0.75
C ARG A 65 -19.53 7.10 -0.69
N ASP A 66 -19.23 7.90 0.33
CA ASP A 66 -17.92 8.54 0.46
C ASP A 66 -16.80 7.52 0.66
N ILE A 67 -17.07 6.43 1.39
CA ILE A 67 -16.10 5.33 1.52
C ILE A 67 -15.92 4.60 0.19
N GLN A 68 -16.99 4.29 -0.54
CA GLN A 68 -16.86 3.64 -1.85
C GLN A 68 -16.00 4.46 -2.82
N GLN A 69 -16.18 5.79 -2.82
CA GLN A 69 -15.35 6.70 -3.63
C GLN A 69 -13.90 6.71 -3.16
N LEU A 70 -13.68 6.76 -1.84
CA LEU A 70 -12.34 6.76 -1.25
C LEU A 70 -11.56 5.51 -1.66
N THR A 71 -12.22 4.35 -1.68
CA THR A 71 -11.60 3.06 -1.97
C THR A 71 -11.63 2.67 -3.43
N LYS A 72 -12.19 3.51 -4.29
CA LYS A 72 -12.31 3.29 -5.74
C LYS A 72 -13.01 1.96 -6.08
N SER A 73 -13.95 1.54 -5.23
CA SER A 73 -14.74 0.33 -5.47
C SER A 73 -15.64 0.50 -6.69
N ARG A 74 -15.62 -0.45 -7.62
CA ARG A 74 -16.40 -0.42 -8.87
C ARG A 74 -17.80 -1.04 -8.76
N GLU A 75 -18.10 -1.73 -7.66
CA GLU A 75 -19.39 -2.39 -7.43
C GLU A 75 -20.13 -1.76 -6.24
N ALA A 76 -21.46 -1.95 -6.19
CA ALA A 76 -22.35 -1.63 -5.07
C ALA A 76 -22.08 -2.55 -3.87
N MET A 77 -20.84 -2.55 -3.41
CA MET A 77 -20.32 -3.31 -2.29
C MET A 77 -20.42 -2.48 -1.01
N GLY A 78 -20.58 -3.16 0.12
CA GLY A 78 -20.52 -2.49 1.42
C GLY A 78 -19.17 -1.81 1.64
N ILE A 79 -19.14 -0.86 2.58
CA ILE A 79 -17.93 -0.17 3.04
C ILE A 79 -16.78 -1.16 3.30
N GLU A 80 -17.09 -2.33 3.85
CA GLU A 80 -16.09 -3.32 4.25
C GLU A 80 -15.40 -3.96 3.04
N GLU A 81 -16.18 -4.42 2.06
CA GLU A 81 -15.70 -5.07 0.86
C GLU A 81 -14.94 -4.09 -0.03
N ALA A 82 -15.42 -2.85 -0.13
CA ALA A 82 -14.81 -1.77 -0.89
C ALA A 82 -13.37 -1.48 -0.41
N ILE A 83 -13.15 -1.44 0.91
CA ILE A 83 -11.83 -1.24 1.53
C ILE A 83 -10.94 -2.49 1.33
N LEU A 84 -11.48 -3.69 1.53
CA LEU A 84 -10.73 -4.93 1.36
C LEU A 84 -10.17 -5.08 -0.06
N GLN A 85 -10.96 -4.68 -1.06
CA GLN A 85 -10.52 -4.66 -2.45
C GLN A 85 -9.36 -3.69 -2.65
N GLU A 86 -9.45 -2.46 -2.15
CA GLU A 86 -8.35 -1.48 -2.29
C GLU A 86 -7.03 -1.99 -1.71
N PHE A 87 -7.05 -2.58 -0.51
CA PHE A 87 -5.85 -3.15 0.09
C PHE A 87 -5.31 -4.36 -0.67
N LYS A 88 -6.18 -5.18 -1.25
CA LYS A 88 -5.76 -6.30 -2.12
C LYS A 88 -5.09 -5.76 -3.38
N GLU A 89 -5.67 -4.75 -4.00
CA GLU A 89 -5.13 -4.12 -5.21
C GLU A 89 -3.83 -3.35 -4.94
N ARG A 90 -3.69 -2.70 -3.78
CA ARG A 90 -2.42 -2.08 -3.34
C ARG A 90 -1.34 -3.15 -3.17
N GLY A 91 -1.63 -4.21 -2.41
CA GLY A 91 -0.66 -5.29 -2.19
C GLY A 91 -0.24 -6.00 -3.48
N LEU A 92 -1.16 -6.17 -4.44
CA LEU A 92 -0.82 -6.73 -5.76
C LEU A 92 0.06 -5.79 -6.58
N ARG A 93 -0.20 -4.48 -6.54
CA ARG A 93 0.66 -3.48 -7.21
C ARG A 93 2.06 -3.47 -6.62
N GLU A 94 2.17 -3.36 -5.29
CA GLU A 94 3.46 -3.36 -4.59
C GLU A 94 4.25 -4.65 -4.86
N GLY A 95 3.59 -5.81 -4.77
CA GLY A 95 4.24 -7.09 -5.07
C GLY A 95 4.68 -7.23 -6.54
N ARG A 96 3.91 -6.69 -7.49
CA ARG A 96 4.28 -6.69 -8.91
C ARG A 96 5.46 -5.76 -9.19
N GLU A 97 5.49 -4.58 -8.59
CA GLU A 97 6.61 -3.64 -8.70
C GLU A 97 7.89 -4.23 -8.13
N GLN A 98 7.83 -4.78 -6.90
CA GLN A 98 8.95 -5.47 -6.27
C GLN A 98 9.45 -6.65 -7.11
N GLY A 99 8.54 -7.48 -7.63
CA GLY A 99 8.92 -8.61 -8.48
C GLY A 99 9.57 -8.20 -9.80
N LEU A 100 9.13 -7.09 -10.40
CA LEU A 100 9.75 -6.52 -11.60
C LEU A 100 11.16 -6.00 -11.33
N GLU A 101 11.35 -5.31 -10.20
CA GLU A 101 12.66 -4.80 -9.79
C GLU A 101 13.64 -5.93 -9.48
N GLN A 102 13.22 -6.92 -8.69
CA GLN A 102 14.00 -8.12 -8.39
C GLN A 102 14.37 -8.88 -9.67
N GLY A 103 13.39 -9.14 -10.55
CA GLY A 103 13.64 -9.85 -11.81
C GLY A 103 14.60 -9.10 -12.74
N ARG A 104 14.55 -7.75 -12.75
CA ARG A 104 15.51 -6.93 -13.49
C ARG A 104 16.92 -7.04 -12.89
N GLU A 105 17.04 -6.95 -11.57
CA GLU A 105 18.34 -7.08 -10.90
C GLU A 105 18.97 -8.47 -11.11
N GLU A 106 18.19 -9.53 -10.94
CA GLU A 106 18.64 -10.91 -11.19
C GLU A 106 19.07 -11.11 -12.65
N SER A 107 18.31 -10.56 -13.59
CA SER A 107 18.66 -10.63 -15.03
C SER A 107 19.97 -9.91 -15.32
N ILE A 108 20.18 -8.72 -14.74
CA ILE A 108 21.44 -7.97 -14.87
C ILE A 108 22.60 -8.79 -14.30
N ARG A 109 22.46 -9.31 -13.08
CA ARG A 109 23.49 -10.14 -12.43
C ARG A 109 23.83 -11.37 -13.29
N LEU A 110 22.83 -12.04 -13.87
CA LEU A 110 23.03 -13.19 -14.75
C LEU A 110 23.78 -12.83 -16.03
N VAL A 111 23.42 -11.71 -16.67
CA VAL A 111 24.09 -11.23 -17.88
C VAL A 111 25.54 -10.86 -17.59
N VAL A 112 25.79 -10.10 -16.51
CA VAL A 112 27.14 -9.72 -16.05
C VAL A 112 27.98 -10.97 -15.80
N SER A 113 27.47 -11.93 -15.02
CA SER A 113 28.16 -13.18 -14.71
C SER A 113 28.55 -13.96 -15.96
N ARG A 114 27.61 -14.15 -16.90
CA ARG A 114 27.84 -14.91 -18.14
C ARG A 114 28.80 -14.20 -19.08
N ALA A 115 28.71 -12.88 -19.19
CA ALA A 115 29.60 -12.09 -20.04
C ALA A 115 31.02 -12.06 -19.47
N TRP A 116 31.15 -11.91 -18.15
CA TRP A 116 32.43 -11.96 -17.46
C TRP A 116 33.11 -13.33 -17.59
N LYS A 117 32.38 -14.43 -17.36
CA LYS A 117 32.90 -15.80 -17.55
C LYS A 117 33.33 -16.09 -19.00
N LYS A 118 32.80 -15.34 -19.98
CA LYS A 118 33.20 -15.41 -21.39
C LYS A 118 34.39 -14.49 -21.74
N GLY A 119 34.93 -13.77 -20.77
CA GLY A 119 36.07 -12.87 -20.96
C GLY A 119 35.73 -11.55 -21.67
N LEU A 120 34.47 -11.10 -21.62
CA LEU A 120 34.12 -9.79 -22.18
C LEU A 120 34.68 -8.67 -21.29
N PRO A 121 35.16 -7.56 -21.89
CA PRO A 121 35.66 -6.42 -21.15
C PRO A 121 34.53 -5.70 -20.40
N VAL A 122 34.85 -5.10 -19.25
CA VAL A 122 33.87 -4.50 -18.32
C VAL A 122 33.08 -3.38 -18.98
N GLU A 123 33.75 -2.57 -19.82
CA GLU A 123 33.16 -1.47 -20.58
C GLU A 123 32.05 -1.97 -21.52
N MET A 124 32.27 -3.13 -22.16
CA MET A 124 31.27 -3.74 -23.04
C MET A 124 30.10 -4.32 -22.25
N ILE A 125 30.37 -4.92 -21.09
CA ILE A 125 29.33 -5.44 -20.19
C ILE A 125 28.46 -4.29 -19.67
N ALA A 126 29.08 -3.20 -19.23
CA ALA A 126 28.43 -1.96 -18.81
C ALA A 126 27.48 -1.42 -19.89
N GLY A 127 27.94 -1.39 -21.14
CA GLY A 127 27.12 -1.02 -22.30
C GLY A 127 25.92 -1.96 -22.53
N LEU A 128 26.08 -3.28 -22.34
CA LEU A 128 25.02 -4.27 -22.53
C LEU A 128 23.90 -4.19 -21.49
N VAL A 129 24.25 -3.93 -20.22
CA VAL A 129 23.27 -3.86 -19.13
C VAL A 129 22.81 -2.43 -18.81
N GLY A 130 23.44 -1.42 -19.44
CA GLY A 130 23.14 -0.01 -19.22
C GLY A 130 23.46 0.46 -17.80
N LEU A 131 24.55 -0.05 -17.22
CA LEU A 131 25.04 0.36 -15.89
C LEU A 131 26.44 0.97 -15.99
N PRO A 132 26.83 1.85 -15.05
CA PRO A 132 28.20 2.30 -14.92
C PRO A 132 29.15 1.12 -14.65
N GLU A 133 30.38 1.22 -15.17
CA GLU A 133 31.42 0.19 -14.99
C GLU A 133 31.65 -0.14 -13.51
N GLU A 134 31.69 0.87 -12.63
CA GLU A 134 31.80 0.73 -11.18
C GLU A 134 30.77 -0.24 -10.58
N LYS A 135 29.53 -0.21 -11.07
CA LYS A 135 28.46 -1.11 -10.61
C LYS A 135 28.65 -2.52 -11.16
N VAL A 136 29.10 -2.65 -12.40
CA VAL A 136 29.41 -3.95 -13.00
C VAL A 136 30.57 -4.61 -12.27
N GLU A 137 31.63 -3.85 -11.95
CA GLU A 137 32.75 -4.34 -11.15
C GLU A 137 32.31 -4.81 -9.76
N ALA A 138 31.44 -4.05 -9.08
CA ALA A 138 30.92 -4.44 -7.78
C ALA A 138 30.17 -5.79 -7.87
N ILE A 139 29.32 -5.97 -8.89
CA ILE A 139 28.62 -7.24 -9.13
C ILE A 139 29.61 -8.37 -9.39
N ILE A 140 30.66 -8.13 -10.19
CA ILE A 140 31.70 -9.13 -10.47
C ILE A 140 32.45 -9.52 -9.18
N ARG A 141 32.84 -8.55 -8.34
CA ARG A 141 33.49 -8.81 -7.04
C ARG A 141 32.61 -9.66 -6.14
N GLU A 142 31.33 -9.29 -5.97
CA GLU A 142 30.36 -10.06 -5.19
C GLU A 142 30.17 -11.51 -5.68
N LEU A 143 30.28 -11.74 -7.00
CA LEU A 143 30.18 -13.06 -7.60
C LEU A 143 31.44 -13.89 -7.39
N THR A 144 32.62 -13.25 -7.37
CA THR A 144 33.92 -13.90 -7.22
C THR A 144 34.23 -14.21 -5.76
N ASP A 145 33.76 -13.39 -4.82
CA ASP A 145 33.90 -13.61 -3.36
C ASP A 145 32.98 -14.72 -2.82
N LYS A 146 32.05 -15.22 -3.64
CA LYS A 146 31.10 -16.29 -3.30
C LYS A 146 31.45 -17.66 -3.89
N GLU A 147 32.49 -17.76 -4.72
CA GLU A 147 33.04 -19.01 -5.26
C GLU A 147 34.23 -19.50 -4.41
#